data_AF-A0A520JK69-F1
#
_entry.id   AF-A0A520JK69-F1
#
_cell.length_a   1.000
_cell.length_b   1.000
_cell.length_c   1.000
_cell.angle_alpha   90.00
_cell.angle_beta   90.00
_cell.angle_gamma   90.00
#
_symmetry.space_group_name_H-M   'P 1'
#
loop_
_entity.id
_entity.type
_entity.pdbx_description
1 polymer ?
#
loop_
_entity_poly.entity_id
_entity_poly.type
_entity_poly.pdbx_seq_one_letter_code
_entity_poly.pdbx_strand_id
1 'polypeptide(L)'
;MSTIADLATLVARHVPRTGMVSTPIDRLSLFRADERTVPLPAVYDASLCIIAQGAKRVSLGGESLLYDAAHYLLVSVDLPLVGHVVQADRDAPYLCCKID
;
A
#
# COMPACT_ATOMS: atom_id res chain seq x y z
N MET A 1 11.30 -2.72 19.77
CA MET A 1 11.06 -2.10 18.46
C MET A 1 9.86 -2.81 17.85
N SER A 2 8.87 -2.06 17.34
CA SER A 2 7.66 -2.65 16.77
C SER A 2 7.93 -3.12 15.34
N THR A 3 7.62 -4.37 15.02
CA THR A 3 7.90 -5.02 13.73
C THR A 3 7.43 -4.21 12.51
N ILE A 4 6.35 -3.43 12.65
CA ILE A 4 5.80 -2.62 11.55
C ILE A 4 6.66 -1.38 11.24
N ALA A 5 7.29 -0.77 12.25
CA ALA A 5 8.17 0.38 12.06
C ALA A 5 9.48 -0.03 11.37
N ASP A 6 9.97 -1.24 11.67
CA ASP A 6 11.11 -1.82 10.99
C ASP A 6 10.79 -2.09 9.52
N LEU A 7 9.59 -2.61 9.23
CA LEU A 7 9.11 -2.77 7.85
C LEU A 7 9.04 -1.43 7.11
N ALA A 8 8.50 -0.37 7.73
CA ALA A 8 8.44 0.96 7.13
C ALA A 8 9.85 1.47 6.78
N THR A 9 10.80 1.31 7.69
CA THR A 9 12.22 1.68 7.48
C THR A 9 12.81 0.91 6.30
N LEU A 10 12.53 -0.39 6.20
CA LEU A 10 12.99 -1.23 5.10
C LEU A 10 12.37 -0.80 3.76
N VAL A 11 11.05 -0.53 3.72
CA VAL A 11 10.38 -0.09 2.49
C VAL A 11 10.96 1.25 2.02
N ALA A 12 11.08 2.23 2.92
CA ALA A 12 11.62 3.56 2.61
C ALA A 12 13.04 3.49 2.04
N ARG A 13 13.87 2.57 2.53
CA ARG A 13 15.25 2.37 2.04
C ARG A 13 15.30 1.86 0.60
N HIS A 14 14.38 1.00 0.18
CA HIS A 14 14.40 0.40 -1.15
C HIS A 14 13.54 1.15 -2.17
N VAL A 15 12.65 2.03 -1.72
CA VAL A 15 11.78 2.87 -2.57
C VAL A 15 12.02 4.34 -2.25
N PRO A 16 13.13 4.94 -2.74
CA PRO A 16 13.50 6.31 -2.36
C PRO A 16 12.60 7.38 -3.00
N ARG A 17 11.78 7.03 -3.98
CA ARG A 17 10.90 7.95 -4.72
C ARG A 17 9.48 7.38 -4.80
N THR A 18 8.47 8.25 -4.87
CA THR A 18 7.08 7.86 -5.12
C THR A 18 6.96 6.91 -6.32
N GLY A 19 6.16 5.86 -6.17
CA GLY A 19 5.91 4.84 -7.19
C GLY A 19 5.90 3.42 -6.64
N MET A 20 5.58 2.47 -7.52
CA MET A 20 5.72 1.04 -7.26
C MET A 20 7.02 0.53 -7.86
N VAL A 21 7.76 -0.29 -7.13
CA VAL A 21 8.96 -0.96 -7.62
C VAL A 21 8.90 -2.45 -7.30
N SER A 22 9.28 -3.27 -8.26
CA SER A 22 9.51 -4.71 -8.05
C SER A 22 10.82 -4.91 -7.30
N THR A 23 10.91 -6.00 -6.54
CA THR A 23 12.13 -6.39 -5.84
C THR A 23 12.77 -7.63 -6.50
N PRO A 24 14.02 -7.98 -6.16
CA PRO A 24 14.61 -9.26 -6.54
C PRO A 24 13.94 -10.48 -5.90
N ILE A 25 13.02 -10.29 -4.95
CA ILE A 25 12.22 -11.36 -4.36
C ILE A 25 10.96 -11.50 -5.21
N ASP A 26 10.77 -12.70 -5.75
CA ASP A 26 9.62 -12.99 -6.60
C ASP A 26 8.31 -12.64 -5.90
N ARG A 27 7.40 -12.02 -6.67
CA ARG A 27 6.04 -11.60 -6.26
C ARG A 27 6.01 -10.53 -5.16
N LEU A 28 7.16 -9.98 -4.76
CA LEU A 28 7.24 -8.88 -3.80
C LEU A 28 7.47 -7.55 -4.52
N SER A 29 6.50 -6.65 -4.37
CA SER A 29 6.60 -5.25 -4.81
C SER A 29 6.50 -4.31 -3.61
N LEU A 30 7.18 -3.18 -3.70
CA LEU A 30 7.16 -2.12 -2.70
C LEU A 30 6.56 -0.86 -3.30
N PHE A 31 5.83 -0.09 -2.50
CA PHE A 31 5.16 1.12 -2.95
C PHE A 31 5.37 2.26 -1.98
N ARG A 32 5.64 3.44 -2.53
CA ARG A 32 5.76 4.71 -1.82
C ARG A 32 4.84 5.76 -2.45
N ALA A 33 4.18 6.56 -1.62
CA ALA A 33 3.58 7.82 -2.04
C ALA A 33 3.92 8.92 -1.03
N ASP A 34 4.46 10.04 -1.51
CA ASP A 34 4.82 11.19 -0.68
C ASP A 34 3.66 12.18 -0.49
N GLU A 35 2.53 11.93 -1.12
CA GLU A 35 1.34 12.78 -1.09
C GLU A 35 0.08 11.90 -1.21
N ARG A 36 -1.07 12.45 -0.83
CA ARG A 36 -2.37 11.79 -1.04
C ARG A 36 -2.60 11.58 -2.53
N THR A 37 -3.16 10.43 -2.90
CA THR A 37 -3.50 10.15 -4.30
C THR A 37 -4.99 10.40 -4.55
N VAL A 38 -5.35 10.64 -5.81
CA VAL A 38 -6.75 10.72 -6.22
C VAL A 38 -7.37 9.31 -6.25
N PRO A 39 -8.69 9.16 -6.01
CA PRO A 39 -9.40 7.90 -6.20
C PRO A 39 -9.26 7.40 -7.64
N LEU A 40 -8.63 6.24 -7.81
CA LEU A 40 -8.44 5.62 -9.12
C LEU A 40 -9.10 4.24 -9.17
N PRO A 41 -9.97 3.97 -10.16
CA PRO A 41 -10.46 2.62 -10.42
C PRO A 41 -9.34 1.75 -11.01
N ALA A 42 -9.20 0.53 -10.50
CA ALA A 42 -8.23 -0.45 -10.99
C ALA A 42 -8.73 -1.88 -10.70
N VAL A 43 -8.29 -2.84 -11.51
CA VAL A 43 -8.39 -4.25 -11.15
C VAL A 43 -7.20 -4.57 -10.24
N TYR A 44 -7.49 -5.07 -9.05
CA TYR A 44 -6.47 -5.56 -8.14
C TYR A 44 -6.36 -7.06 -8.30
N ASP A 45 -5.18 -7.53 -8.68
CA ASP A 45 -4.87 -8.96 -8.70
C ASP A 45 -4.91 -9.54 -7.28
N ALA A 46 -5.14 -10.85 -7.19
CA ALA A 46 -5.04 -11.59 -5.94
C ALA A 46 -3.69 -11.30 -5.25
N SER A 47 -3.73 -10.65 -4.07
CA SER A 47 -2.55 -10.14 -3.40
C SER A 47 -2.78 -9.81 -1.93
N LEU A 48 -1.71 -9.77 -1.15
CA LEU A 48 -1.66 -9.25 0.21
C LEU A 48 -0.91 -7.92 0.23
N CYS A 49 -1.58 -6.86 0.66
CA CYS A 49 -1.00 -5.55 0.89
C CYS A 49 -0.82 -5.29 2.39
N ILE A 50 0.42 -5.11 2.82
CA ILE A 50 0.79 -4.72 4.19
C ILE A 50 1.19 -3.25 4.16
N ILE A 51 0.43 -2.42 4.87
CA ILE A 51 0.69 -0.99 4.97
C ILE A 51 1.56 -0.77 6.20
N ALA A 52 2.79 -0.31 5.99
CA ALA A 52 3.73 -0.07 7.08
C ALA A 52 3.64 1.36 7.63
N GLN A 53 3.25 2.31 6.79
CA GLN A 53 3.07 3.71 7.17
C GLN A 53 2.01 4.38 6.28
N GLY A 54 1.27 5.33 6.86
CA GLY A 54 0.17 6.02 6.18
C GLY A 54 -1.10 5.18 6.15
N ALA A 55 -2.04 5.59 5.30
CA ALA A 55 -3.31 4.89 5.16
C ALA A 55 -3.86 4.97 3.73
N LYS A 56 -4.58 3.92 3.34
CA LYS A 56 -5.21 3.75 2.04
C LYS A 56 -6.69 3.45 2.21
N ARG A 57 -7.52 4.07 1.38
CA ARG A 57 -8.94 3.75 1.26
C ARG A 57 -9.18 2.91 0.01
N VAL A 58 -9.96 1.85 0.17
CA VAL A 58 -10.40 0.97 -0.91
C VAL A 58 -11.91 0.89 -0.88
N SER A 59 -12.54 1.07 -2.03
CA SER A 59 -13.99 0.99 -2.19
C SER A 59 -14.39 -0.08 -3.22
N LEU A 60 -15.36 -0.91 -2.86
CA LEU A 60 -15.91 -1.98 -3.68
C LEU A 60 -17.39 -2.16 -3.35
N GLY A 61 -18.26 -2.27 -4.35
CA GLY A 61 -19.67 -2.61 -4.14
C GLY A 61 -20.46 -1.62 -3.26
N GLY A 62 -20.04 -0.36 -3.18
CA GLY A 62 -20.66 0.65 -2.31
C GLY A 62 -20.09 0.71 -0.89
N GLU A 63 -19.23 -0.24 -0.52
CA GLU A 63 -18.50 -0.22 0.74
C GLU A 63 -17.14 0.48 0.58
N SER A 64 -16.66 1.10 1.65
CA SER A 64 -15.34 1.74 1.68
C SER A 64 -14.62 1.42 2.98
N LEU A 65 -13.44 0.83 2.86
CA LEU A 65 -12.62 0.40 3.99
C LEU A 65 -11.32 1.18 4.03
N LEU A 66 -10.88 1.53 5.24
CA LEU A 66 -9.60 2.15 5.52
C LEU A 66 -8.61 1.10 5.98
N TYR A 67 -7.44 1.09 5.36
CA TYR A 67 -6.33 0.24 5.73
C TYR A 67 -5.14 1.12 6.13
N ASP A 68 -4.53 0.83 7.27
CA ASP A 68 -3.38 1.53 7.85
C ASP A 68 -2.41 0.53 8.49
N ALA A 69 -1.44 0.98 9.28
CA ALA A 69 -0.48 0.11 9.95
C ALA A 69 -1.08 -0.94 10.91
N ALA A 70 -2.36 -0.82 11.30
CA ALA A 70 -3.06 -1.82 12.09
C ALA A 70 -3.83 -2.86 11.26
N HIS A 71 -3.94 -2.66 9.94
CA HIS A 71 -4.77 -3.46 9.05
C HIS A 71 -4.01 -3.88 7.78
N TYR A 72 -4.28 -5.09 7.28
CA TYR A 72 -3.79 -5.53 5.98
C TYR A 72 -4.97 -5.67 5.01
N LEU A 73 -4.70 -5.48 3.72
CA LEU A 73 -5.67 -5.72 2.65
C LEU A 73 -5.34 -7.05 2.00
N LEU A 74 -6.26 -8.01 2.07
CA LEU A 74 -6.18 -9.27 1.34
C LEU A 74 -7.19 -9.26 0.20
N VAL A 75 -6.70 -9.40 -1.02
CA VAL A 75 -7.50 -9.59 -2.24
C VAL A 75 -7.34 -11.05 -2.66
N SER A 76 -8.39 -11.85 -2.55
CA SER A 76 -8.33 -13.31 -2.80
C SER A 76 -8.59 -13.71 -4.25
N VAL A 77 -9.25 -12.83 -5.01
CA VAL A 77 -9.59 -12.97 -6.43
C VAL A 77 -9.45 -11.60 -7.08
N ASP A 78 -9.28 -11.57 -8.39
CA ASP A 78 -9.13 -10.31 -9.11
C ASP A 78 -10.43 -9.51 -9.02
N LEU A 79 -10.36 -8.29 -8.45
CA LEU A 79 -11.55 -7.47 -8.18
C LEU A 79 -11.39 -6.04 -8.71
N PRO A 80 -12.42 -5.49 -9.39
CA PRO A 80 -12.44 -4.09 -9.77
C PRO A 80 -12.77 -3.24 -8.54
N LEU A 81 -11.82 -2.42 -8.08
CA LEU A 81 -11.99 -1.56 -6.91
C LEU A 81 -11.51 -0.13 -7.18
N VAL A 82 -11.91 0.80 -6.31
CA VAL A 82 -11.38 2.18 -6.32
C VAL A 82 -10.45 2.34 -5.13
N GLY A 83 -9.16 2.62 -5.40
CA GLY A 83 -8.14 2.75 -4.36
C GLY A 83 -7.50 4.14 -4.35
N HIS A 84 -7.17 4.66 -3.17
CA HIS A 84 -6.29 5.83 -3.03
C HIS A 84 -5.64 5.92 -1.66
N VAL A 85 -4.47 6.54 -1.62
CA VAL A 85 -3.77 6.91 -0.39
C VAL A 85 -4.45 8.15 0.21
N VAL A 86 -4.89 8.05 1.46
CA VAL A 86 -5.59 9.13 2.19
C VAL A 86 -4.70 9.81 3.23
N GLN A 87 -3.63 9.15 3.66
CA GLN A 87 -2.65 9.69 4.61
C GLN A 87 -1.24 9.44 4.09
N ALA A 88 -0.61 10.51 3.62
CA ALA A 88 0.78 10.61 3.20
C ALA A 88 1.19 12.07 3.06
N ASP A 89 2.41 12.38 3.48
CA ASP A 89 3.13 13.61 3.17
C ASP A 89 4.65 13.31 3.04
N ARG A 90 5.47 14.33 2.78
CA ARG A 90 6.91 14.16 2.54
C ARG A 90 7.68 13.72 3.78
N ASP A 91 7.22 14.09 4.97
CA ASP A 91 7.85 13.76 6.25
C ASP A 91 7.37 12.38 6.75
N ALA A 92 6.14 12.01 6.41
CA ALA A 92 5.50 10.73 6.70
C ALA A 92 4.85 10.13 5.43
N PRO A 93 5.64 9.54 4.52
CA PRO A 93 5.11 8.96 3.28
C PRO A 93 4.25 7.72 3.55
N TYR A 94 3.35 7.41 2.64
CA TYR A 94 2.70 6.10 2.59
C TYR A 94 3.70 5.05 2.12
N LEU A 95 3.84 3.96 2.87
CA LEU A 95 4.78 2.88 2.61
C LEU A 95 4.06 1.54 2.70
N CYS A 96 4.14 0.76 1.63
CA CYS A 96 3.39 -0.50 1.50
C CYS A 96 4.25 -1.59 0.86
N CYS A 97 4.04 -2.81 1.32
CA CYS A 97 4.53 -4.04 0.74
C CYS A 97 3.34 -4.76 0.09
N LYS A 98 3.48 -5.20 -1.17
CA LYS A 98 2.49 -5.99 -1.90
C LYS A 98 3.10 -7.34 -2.25
N ILE A 99 2.40 -8.42 -1.89
CA ILE A 99 2.76 -9.80 -2.21
C ILE A 99 1.67 -10.34 -3.11
N ASP A 100 2.03 -10.65 -4.35
CA ASP A 100 1.12 -11.21 -5.36
C ASP A 100 1.04 -12.72 -5.27
#